data_AF-A0A6G3X2U1-F1
#
_entry.id   AF-A0A6G3X2U1-F1
#
_cell.length_a   1.000
_cell.length_b   1.000
_cell.length_c   1.000
_cell.angle_alpha   90.00
_cell.angle_beta   90.00
_cell.angle_gamma   90.00
#
_symmetry.space_group_name_H-M   'P 1'
#
loop_
_entity.id
_entity.type
_entity.pdbx_description
1 polymer ?
#
loop_
_entity_poly.entity_id
_entity_poly.type
_entity_poly.pdbx_seq_one_letter_code
_entity_poly.pdbx_strand_id
1 'polypeptide(L)'
;MSELNLPNADTVVKTAGTYARDLVERVLATFLVAAAGVAIAAGPGDMFNASFWETVAAAGIAAAGSLLKGLFARVVGAKNSASAAPGV
;
A
#
# COMPACT_ATOMS: atom_id res chain seq x y z
N MET A 1 -4.70 -41.49 -3.63
CA MET A 1 -3.69 -40.51 -3.21
C MET A 1 -4.00 -39.23 -3.95
N SER A 2 -4.39 -38.17 -3.25
CA SER A 2 -4.72 -36.89 -3.88
C SER A 2 -3.44 -36.28 -4.44
N GLU A 3 -3.35 -36.16 -5.76
CA GLU A 3 -2.23 -35.47 -6.40
C GLU A 3 -2.25 -34.01 -5.95
N LEU A 4 -1.22 -33.58 -5.23
CA LEU A 4 -1.05 -32.20 -4.81
C LEU A 4 -0.73 -31.37 -6.07
N ASN A 5 -1.76 -30.81 -6.70
CA ASN A 5 -1.63 -29.93 -7.86
C ASN A 5 -1.09 -28.56 -7.42
N LEU A 6 0.20 -28.49 -7.11
CA LEU A 6 0.87 -27.25 -6.74
C LEU A 6 1.28 -26.48 -8.00
N PRO A 7 1.05 -25.15 -8.04
CA PRO A 7 1.50 -24.32 -9.14
C PRO A 7 3.04 -24.37 -9.26
N ASN A 8 3.53 -24.32 -10.50
CA ASN A 8 4.96 -24.30 -10.79
C ASN A 8 5.62 -23.09 -10.11
N ALA A 9 6.85 -23.26 -9.59
CA ALA A 9 7.64 -22.22 -8.94
C ALA A 9 7.76 -20.96 -9.83
N ASP A 10 7.91 -21.11 -11.14
CA ASP A 10 7.93 -20.00 -12.09
C ASP A 10 6.63 -19.18 -12.07
N THR A 11 5.49 -19.85 -11.91
CA THR A 11 4.19 -19.20 -11.78
C THR A 11 4.08 -18.44 -10.47
N VAL A 12 4.59 -19.00 -9.37
CA VAL A 12 4.60 -18.34 -8.05
C VAL A 12 5.47 -17.08 -8.07
N VAL A 13 6.68 -17.17 -8.61
CA VAL A 13 7.61 -16.03 -8.71
C VAL A 13 7.03 -14.93 -9.60
N LYS A 14 6.47 -15.29 -10.77
CA LYS A 14 5.84 -14.32 -11.66
C LYS A 14 4.64 -13.63 -11.00
N THR A 15 3.82 -14.38 -10.29
CA THR A 15 2.66 -13.85 -9.55
C THR A 15 3.10 -12.90 -8.44
N ALA A 16 4.15 -13.26 -7.69
CA ALA A 16 4.71 -12.39 -6.66
C ALA A 16 5.28 -11.09 -7.24
N GLY A 17 5.95 -11.16 -8.40
CA GLY A 17 6.47 -9.99 -9.11
C GLY A 17 5.37 -9.04 -9.60
N THR A 18 4.30 -9.58 -10.21
CA THR A 18 3.13 -8.78 -10.60
C THR A 18 2.45 -8.16 -9.38
N TYR A 19 2.30 -8.92 -8.29
CA TYR A 19 1.73 -8.43 -7.04
C TYR A 19 2.55 -7.28 -6.44
N ALA A 20 3.87 -7.39 -6.43
CA ALA A 20 4.74 -6.33 -5.93
C ALA A 20 4.64 -5.06 -6.77
N ARG A 21 4.56 -5.17 -8.11
CA ARG A 21 4.34 -4.03 -8.99
C ARG A 21 3.02 -3.33 -8.72
N ASP A 22 1.93 -4.08 -8.68
CA ASP A 22 0.59 -3.55 -8.37
C ASP A 22 0.56 -2.85 -7.00
N LEU A 23 1.21 -3.44 -6.00
CA LEU A 23 1.35 -2.84 -4.69
C LEU A 23 2.09 -1.50 -4.75
N VAL A 24 3.22 -1.44 -5.45
CA VAL A 24 4.01 -0.20 -5.62
C VAL A 24 3.19 0.87 -6.35
N GLU A 25 2.51 0.52 -7.45
CA GLU A 25 1.65 1.44 -8.19
C GLU A 25 0.57 2.04 -7.30
N ARG A 26 -0.05 1.21 -6.45
CA ARG A 26 -1.07 1.66 -5.49
C ARG A 26 -0.50 2.52 -4.36
N VAL A 27 0.70 2.21 -3.85
CA VAL A 27 1.41 3.07 -2.87
C VAL A 27 1.65 4.44 -3.49
N LEU A 28 2.22 4.49 -4.70
CA LEU A 28 2.55 5.73 -5.38
C LEU A 28 1.29 6.55 -5.70
N ALA A 29 0.23 5.92 -6.19
CA ALA A 29 -1.05 6.60 -6.42
C ALA A 29 -1.63 7.19 -5.14
N THR A 30 -1.62 6.43 -4.04
CA THR A 30 -2.12 6.91 -2.74
C THR A 30 -1.27 8.07 -2.21
N PHE A 31 0.05 7.98 -2.34
CA PHE A 31 0.97 9.05 -2.00
C PHE A 31 0.68 10.32 -2.81
N LEU A 32 0.53 10.21 -4.13
CA LEU A 32 0.28 11.36 -5.00
C LEU A 32 -1.06 12.03 -4.68
N VAL A 33 -2.11 11.25 -4.41
CA VAL A 33 -3.42 11.80 -4.00
C VAL A 33 -3.32 12.50 -2.66
N ALA A 34 -2.64 11.90 -1.67
CA ALA A 34 -2.42 12.52 -0.36
C ALA A 34 -1.58 13.80 -0.47
N ALA A 35 -0.48 13.78 -1.23
CA ALA A 35 0.38 14.92 -1.47
C ALA A 35 -0.37 16.05 -2.19
N ALA A 36 -1.20 15.72 -3.19
CA ALA A 36 -2.06 16.69 -3.85
C ALA A 36 -3.08 17.31 -2.88
N GLY A 37 -3.67 16.52 -1.99
CA GLY A 37 -4.56 17.02 -0.94
C GLY A 37 -3.87 18.02 0.00
N VAL A 38 -2.65 17.70 0.45
CA VAL A 38 -1.83 18.60 1.27
C VAL A 38 -1.45 19.87 0.50
N ALA A 39 -1.06 19.75 -0.76
CA ALA A 39 -0.71 20.89 -1.61
C ALA A 39 -1.88 21.85 -1.82
N ILE A 40 -3.09 21.32 -2.04
CA ILE A 40 -4.31 22.13 -2.16
C ILE A 40 -4.62 22.83 -0.83
N ALA A 41 -4.46 22.15 0.30
CA ALA A 41 -4.79 22.68 1.62
C ALA A 41 -3.78 23.73 2.13
N ALA A 42 -2.49 23.55 1.87
CA ALA A 42 -1.42 24.42 2.36
C ALA A 42 -1.25 25.71 1.52
N GLY A 43 -1.70 25.70 0.27
CA GLY A 43 -1.57 26.82 -0.66
C GLY A 43 -0.14 26.99 -1.21
N PRO A 44 0.03 27.75 -2.31
CA PRO A 44 1.28 27.79 -3.08
C PRO A 44 2.47 28.42 -2.35
N GLY A 45 2.24 29.26 -1.34
CA GLY A 45 3.31 29.89 -0.56
C GLY A 45 4.01 28.92 0.40
N ASP A 46 3.30 27.90 0.88
CA ASP A 46 3.84 26.96 1.87
C ASP A 46 4.71 25.86 1.23
N MET A 47 4.57 25.65 -0.09
CA MET A 47 5.32 24.66 -0.86
C MET A 47 6.85 24.92 -0.90
N PHE A 48 7.27 26.13 -0.53
CA PHE A 48 8.68 26.54 -0.45
C PHE A 48 9.29 26.34 0.95
N ASN A 49 8.50 25.94 1.95
CA ASN A 49 8.99 25.64 3.29
C ASN A 49 9.37 24.16 3.45
N ALA A 50 10.42 23.90 4.23
CA ALA A 50 10.84 22.54 4.57
C ALA A 50 9.72 21.76 5.31
N SER A 51 8.96 22.44 6.17
CA SER A 51 7.83 21.88 6.93
C SER A 51 6.72 21.32 6.04
N PHE A 52 6.50 21.88 4.85
CA PHE A 52 5.54 21.35 3.88
C PHE A 52 5.99 19.99 3.35
N TRP A 53 7.25 19.87 2.94
CA TRP A 53 7.81 18.62 2.42
C TRP A 53 7.98 17.56 3.50
N GLU A 54 8.26 17.96 4.75
CA GLU A 54 8.21 17.05 5.91
C GLU A 54 6.80 16.49 6.12
N THR A 55 5.77 17.33 5.97
CA THR A 55 4.37 16.90 6.09
C THR A 55 3.96 15.95 4.96
N VAL A 56 4.39 16.23 3.73
CA VAL A 56 4.20 15.32 2.57
C VAL A 56 4.92 14.00 2.79
N ALA A 57 6.17 14.02 3.27
CA ALA A 57 6.94 12.81 3.57
C ALA A 57 6.30 11.99 4.70
N ALA A 58 5.84 12.63 5.77
CA ALA A 58 5.13 11.99 6.87
C ALA A 58 3.81 11.34 6.39
N ALA A 59 3.05 12.03 5.53
CA ALA A 59 1.85 11.49 4.91
C ALA A 59 2.18 10.27 4.03
N GLY A 60 3.30 10.29 3.32
CA GLY A 60 3.78 9.14 2.55
C GLY A 60 4.19 7.95 3.40
N ILE A 61 4.87 8.17 4.52
CA ILE A 61 5.20 7.11 5.49
C ILE A 61 3.92 6.53 6.08
N ALA A 62 2.94 7.36 6.44
CA ALA A 62 1.65 6.89 6.94
C ALA A 62 0.86 6.07 5.90
N ALA A 63 0.84 6.52 4.64
CA ALA A 63 0.22 5.79 3.54
C ALA A 63 0.88 4.41 3.32
N ALA A 64 2.21 4.36 3.30
CA ALA A 64 2.97 3.11 3.22
C ALA A 64 2.69 2.20 4.43
N GLY A 65 2.65 2.75 5.65
CA GLY A 65 2.31 2.02 6.87
C GLY A 65 0.90 1.41 6.83
N SER A 66 -0.08 2.13 6.29
CA SER A 66 -1.46 1.62 6.12
C SER A 66 -1.53 0.43 5.14
N LEU A 67 -0.72 0.46 4.08
CA LEU A 67 -0.61 -0.63 3.12
C LEU A 67 0.13 -1.85 3.70
N LEU A 68 1.21 -1.62 4.45
CA LEU A 68 1.91 -2.68 5.18
C LEU A 68 0.99 -3.35 6.21
N LYS A 69 0.16 -2.58 6.91
CA LYS A 69 -0.87 -3.12 7.82
C LYS A 69 -1.91 -3.96 7.06
N GLY A 70 -2.39 -3.49 5.91
CA GLY A 70 -3.32 -4.25 5.05
C GLY A 70 -2.71 -5.55 4.50
N LEU A 71 -1.43 -5.52 4.14
CA LEU A 71 -0.67 -6.70 3.71
C LEU A 71 -0.50 -7.71 4.85
N PHE A 72 -0.12 -7.24 6.04
CA PHE A 72 -0.05 -8.08 7.24
C PHE A 72 -1.40 -8.69 7.60
N ALA A 73 -2.50 -7.93 7.48
CA ALA A 73 -3.84 -8.44 7.69
C ALA A 73 -4.22 -9.53 6.68
N ARG A 74 -3.73 -9.48 5.43
CA ARG A 74 -3.94 -10.53 4.42
C ARG A 74 -3.13 -11.80 4.69
N VAL A 75 -1.97 -11.67 5.31
CA VAL A 75 -1.06 -12.80 5.62
C VAL A 75 -1.43 -13.48 6.95
N VAL A 76 -1.89 -12.70 7.94
CA VAL A 76 -2.23 -13.17 9.30
C VAL A 76 -3.73 -13.40 9.49
N GLY A 77 -4.60 -12.75 8.71
CA GLY A 77 -6.06 -12.81 8.82
C GLY A 77 -6.75 -13.73 7.80
N ALA A 78 -8.03 -14.02 8.05
CA ALA A 78 -8.87 -14.88 7.22
C ALA A 78 -8.85 -14.41 5.75
N LYS A 79 -8.50 -15.32 4.84
CA LYS A 79 -8.18 -15.10 3.41
C LYS A 79 -9.29 -14.46 2.55
N ASN A 80 -10.40 -14.01 3.14
CA ASN A 80 -11.57 -13.43 2.46
C ASN A 80 -12.09 -12.11 3.05
N SER A 81 -11.43 -11.46 4.02
CA SER A 81 -11.93 -10.18 4.55
C SER A 81 -10.84 -9.12 4.67
N ALA A 82 -11.11 -7.92 4.13
CA ALA A 82 -10.22 -6.77 4.15
C ALA A 82 -10.30 -5.96 5.46
N SER A 83 -10.81 -6.57 6.53
CA SER A 83 -11.00 -5.93 7.83
C SER A 83 -10.15 -6.60 8.90
N ALA A 84 -9.44 -5.76 9.66
CA ALA A 84 -8.74 -6.17 10.88
C ALA A 84 -9.68 -6.21 12.11
N ALA A 85 -10.97 -5.94 11.92
CA ALA A 85 -11.98 -6.20 12.95
C ALA A 85 -12.52 -7.63 12.78
N PRO A 86 -12.59 -8.44 13.84
CA PRO A 86 -13.26 -9.73 13.78
C PRO A 86 -14.75 -9.50 13.50
N GLY A 87 -15.25 -9.95 12.35
CA GLY A 87 -16.68 -10.03 12.07
C GLY A 87 -17.25 -9.12 10.97
N VAL A 88 -16.51 -8.84 9.90
CA VAL A 88 -17.11 -8.41 8.62
C VAL A 88 -16.70 -9.32 7.47
#